data_AF-G5K2Y7-F1
#
_entry.id   AF-G5K2Y7-F1
#
_cell.length_a   1.000
_cell.length_b   1.000
_cell.length_c   1.000
_cell.angle_alpha   90.00
_cell.angle_beta   90.00
_cell.angle_gamma   90.00
#
_symmetry.space_group_name_H-M   'P 1'
#
loop_
_entity.id
_entity.type
_entity.pdbx_description
1 polymer ?
#
loop_
_entity_poly.entity_id
_entity_poly.type
_entity_poly.pdbx_seq_one_letter_code
_entity_poly.pdbx_strand_id
1 'polypeptide(L)'
;MTKWKAYSNEYDSQAEQLAQLIAEADVLVIGIGAGMSAADGFTYIGPRFENTFPDFIEKYKLLDMLQASLYDFEDWQEYCAFQSRFVALNYLDQPVGQSYLDLLDMIKNKAYHIITTNADNAFWAAHYDPEKIFHIQGEYGLWQCSQHCHQQTYKNDELIREMIAKQANMKIPAELIPLCPKCGEPFEINKRNEEKGMVEDADFHAQKERYEAFLNQHQTGKVLYIEIGVGHTTPQFIKHPFWKRVAENPDALLVTLNHKHYRMPLAIRQQSLELTQHISQLIAETKALFNQ
;
A
#
# COMPACT_ATOMS: atom_id res chain seq x y z
N MET A 1 17.60 -28.80 5.41
CA MET A 1 16.86 -28.96 4.14
C MET A 1 15.48 -28.35 4.35
N THR A 2 15.00 -27.54 3.42
CA THR A 2 13.68 -26.91 3.52
C THR A 2 12.57 -27.97 3.51
N LYS A 3 11.45 -27.70 4.21
CA LYS A 3 10.24 -28.55 4.12
C LYS A 3 9.45 -28.32 2.83
N TRP A 4 9.81 -27.32 2.05
CA TRP A 4 9.14 -26.92 0.81
C TRP A 4 9.70 -27.69 -0.38
N LYS A 5 8.83 -28.49 -1.01
CA LYS A 5 9.18 -29.15 -2.27
C LYS A 5 9.30 -28.12 -3.39
N ALA A 6 8.36 -27.19 -3.46
CA ALA A 6 8.32 -26.13 -4.46
C ALA A 6 9.51 -25.16 -4.36
N TYR A 7 10.15 -25.03 -3.21
CA TYR A 7 11.36 -24.20 -3.11
C TYR A 7 12.62 -24.92 -3.60
N SER A 8 12.64 -26.25 -3.56
CA SER A 8 13.82 -27.06 -3.91
C SER A 8 13.86 -27.44 -5.39
N ASN A 9 12.78 -27.22 -6.13
CA ASN A 9 12.65 -27.58 -7.53
C ASN A 9 13.16 -26.46 -8.45
N GLU A 10 13.55 -26.85 -9.67
CA GLU A 10 13.79 -25.94 -10.78
C GLU A 10 12.49 -25.76 -11.58
N TYR A 11 12.27 -24.55 -12.09
CA TYR A 11 11.09 -24.16 -12.86
C TYR A 11 11.53 -23.45 -14.14
N ASP A 12 10.71 -23.57 -15.18
CA ASP A 12 10.97 -22.93 -16.47
C ASP A 12 10.61 -21.43 -16.43
N SER A 13 9.79 -21.01 -15.46
CA SER A 13 9.43 -19.60 -15.26
C SER A 13 9.29 -19.18 -13.78
N GLN A 14 9.40 -17.86 -13.55
CA GLN A 14 9.12 -17.24 -12.25
C GLN A 14 7.65 -17.45 -11.83
N ALA A 15 6.73 -17.43 -12.80
CA ALA A 15 5.30 -17.64 -12.58
C ALA A 15 4.99 -19.05 -12.06
N GLU A 16 5.62 -20.08 -12.64
CA GLU A 16 5.48 -21.46 -12.17
C GLU A 16 6.00 -21.62 -10.74
N GLN A 17 7.18 -21.07 -10.45
CA GLN A 17 7.75 -21.13 -9.11
C GLN A 17 6.84 -20.43 -8.08
N LEU A 18 6.32 -19.24 -8.41
CA LEU A 18 5.39 -18.51 -7.54
C LEU A 18 4.08 -19.29 -7.33
N ALA A 19 3.49 -19.85 -8.40
CA ALA A 19 2.25 -20.61 -8.32
C ALA A 19 2.39 -21.83 -7.42
N GLN A 20 3.49 -22.58 -7.56
CA GLN A 20 3.75 -23.77 -6.76
C GLN A 20 4.02 -23.44 -5.28
N LEU A 21 4.72 -22.34 -5.00
CA LEU A 21 4.90 -21.86 -3.63
C LEU A 21 3.58 -21.43 -3.00
N ILE A 22 2.73 -20.67 -3.71
CA ILE A 22 1.40 -20.29 -3.21
C ILE A 22 0.54 -21.54 -2.98
N ALA A 23 0.59 -22.52 -3.89
CA ALA A 23 -0.17 -23.76 -3.77
C ALA A 23 0.27 -24.61 -2.57
N GLU A 24 1.57 -24.76 -2.34
CA GLU A 24 2.14 -25.53 -1.22
C GLU A 24 2.00 -24.82 0.14
N ALA A 25 1.83 -23.49 0.16
CA ALA A 25 1.73 -22.72 1.39
C ALA A 25 0.48 -23.11 2.22
N ASP A 26 0.69 -23.26 3.53
CA ASP A 26 -0.39 -23.40 4.51
C ASP A 26 -1.10 -22.04 4.66
N VAL A 27 -0.32 -20.96 4.68
CA VAL A 27 -0.76 -19.60 5.02
C VAL A 27 0.04 -18.57 4.22
N LEU A 28 -0.61 -17.48 3.82
CA LEU A 28 0.03 -16.33 3.16
C LEU A 28 0.02 -15.09 4.06
N VAL A 29 1.17 -14.43 4.21
CA VAL A 29 1.26 -13.09 4.80
C VAL A 29 1.79 -12.17 3.71
N ILE A 30 0.94 -11.24 3.26
CA ILE A 30 1.21 -10.47 2.03
C ILE A 30 1.46 -9.00 2.40
N GLY A 31 2.59 -8.49 1.95
CA GLY A 31 3.02 -7.11 2.14
C GLY A 31 3.00 -6.37 0.82
N ILE A 32 2.10 -5.40 0.65
CA ILE A 32 1.93 -4.67 -0.63
C ILE A 32 2.38 -3.23 -0.48
N GLY A 33 3.29 -2.81 -1.37
CA GLY A 33 3.79 -1.44 -1.48
C GLY A 33 3.45 -0.77 -2.81
N ALA A 34 3.98 0.44 -3.00
CA ALA A 34 3.61 1.30 -4.13
C ALA A 34 3.96 0.71 -5.50
N GLY A 35 4.93 -0.22 -5.56
CA GLY A 35 5.30 -0.89 -6.80
C GLY A 35 4.17 -1.71 -7.42
N MET A 36 3.24 -2.24 -6.62
CA MET A 36 2.08 -2.98 -7.15
C MET A 36 1.10 -2.03 -7.86
N SER A 37 0.73 -0.91 -7.24
CA SER A 37 -0.10 0.12 -7.88
C SER A 37 0.58 0.72 -9.12
N ALA A 38 1.90 0.96 -9.05
CA ALA A 38 2.65 1.45 -10.21
C ALA A 38 2.64 0.45 -11.39
N ALA A 39 2.63 -0.86 -11.13
CA ALA A 39 2.57 -1.89 -12.17
C ALA A 39 1.22 -1.94 -12.91
N ASP A 40 0.15 -1.46 -12.28
CA ASP A 40 -1.17 -1.26 -12.89
C ASP A 40 -1.35 0.15 -13.50
N GLY A 41 -0.26 0.94 -13.57
CA GLY A 41 -0.27 2.26 -14.18
C GLY A 41 -0.61 3.41 -13.23
N PHE A 42 -0.80 3.15 -11.93
CA PHE A 42 -1.02 4.19 -10.91
C PHE A 42 0.32 4.79 -10.46
N THR A 43 1.05 5.35 -11.41
CA THR A 43 2.40 5.89 -11.19
C THR A 43 2.37 7.23 -10.46
N TYR A 44 3.45 7.50 -9.71
CA TYR A 44 3.64 8.73 -8.95
C TYR A 44 4.68 9.67 -9.57
N ILE A 45 5.26 9.29 -10.71
CA ILE A 45 6.22 10.11 -11.47
C ILE A 45 5.90 10.02 -12.96
N GLY A 46 6.31 11.03 -13.72
CA GLY A 46 6.13 11.11 -15.17
C GLY A 46 4.74 11.62 -15.57
N PRO A 47 4.24 11.25 -16.76
CA PRO A 47 3.07 11.90 -17.38
C PRO A 47 1.80 11.93 -16.53
N ARG A 48 1.55 10.91 -15.70
CA ARG A 48 0.39 10.90 -14.78
C ARG A 48 0.45 12.06 -13.78
N PHE A 49 1.62 12.34 -13.22
CA PHE A 49 1.85 13.46 -12.32
C PHE A 49 1.91 14.78 -13.08
N GLU A 50 2.71 14.85 -14.15
CA GLU A 50 2.94 16.05 -14.96
C GLU A 50 1.65 16.63 -15.56
N ASN A 51 0.79 15.76 -16.10
CA ASN A 51 -0.48 16.19 -16.67
C ASN A 51 -1.51 16.58 -15.61
N THR A 52 -1.44 16.01 -14.41
CA THR A 52 -2.42 16.26 -13.35
C THR A 52 -2.09 17.49 -12.53
N PHE A 53 -0.80 17.80 -12.32
CA PHE A 53 -0.35 18.89 -11.44
C PHE A 53 0.65 19.87 -12.12
N PRO A 54 0.43 20.32 -13.37
CA PRO A 54 1.39 21.16 -14.07
C PRO A 54 1.62 22.51 -13.37
N ASP A 55 0.59 23.08 -12.77
CA ASP A 55 0.61 24.31 -11.99
C ASP A 55 1.51 24.21 -10.75
N PHE A 56 1.33 23.15 -9.96
CA PHE A 56 2.16 22.90 -8.78
C PHE A 56 3.60 22.54 -9.15
N ILE A 57 3.82 21.80 -10.24
CA ILE A 57 5.17 21.51 -10.76
C ILE A 57 5.85 22.81 -11.22
N GLU A 58 5.12 23.69 -11.92
CA GLU A 58 5.67 24.96 -12.37
C GLU A 58 6.08 25.85 -11.19
N LYS A 59 5.24 25.98 -10.16
CA LYS A 59 5.53 26.78 -8.95
C LYS A 59 6.66 26.18 -8.11
N TYR A 60 6.59 24.89 -7.79
CA TYR A 60 7.42 24.27 -6.75
C TYR A 60 8.57 23.39 -7.26
N LYS A 61 8.62 23.10 -8.57
CA LYS A 61 9.62 22.21 -9.18
C LYS A 61 9.64 20.80 -8.53
N LEU A 62 8.46 20.33 -8.14
CA LEU A 62 8.25 19.01 -7.55
C LEU A 62 8.60 17.92 -8.56
N LEU A 63 9.34 16.90 -8.12
CA LEU A 63 9.84 15.82 -8.99
C LEU A 63 8.85 14.68 -9.14
N ASP A 64 8.13 14.37 -8.07
CA ASP A 64 7.14 13.29 -8.04
C ASP A 64 5.98 13.62 -7.11
N MET A 65 4.89 12.89 -7.30
CA MET A 65 3.62 13.08 -6.62
C MET A 65 3.68 12.67 -5.13
N LEU A 66 4.60 11.78 -4.75
CA LEU A 66 4.76 11.40 -3.34
C LEU A 66 5.40 12.57 -2.57
N GLN A 67 6.46 13.16 -3.13
CA GLN A 67 7.08 14.38 -2.61
C GLN A 67 6.05 15.51 -2.52
N ALA A 68 5.27 15.72 -3.59
CA ALA A 68 4.22 16.74 -3.63
C ALA A 68 3.17 16.55 -2.52
N SER A 69 2.74 15.31 -2.28
CA SER A 69 1.78 14.98 -1.21
C SER A 69 2.32 15.15 0.21
N LEU A 70 3.63 15.34 0.37
CA LEU A 70 4.33 15.58 1.63
C LEU A 70 4.83 17.03 1.77
N TYR A 71 4.58 17.86 0.76
CA TYR A 71 5.10 19.21 0.71
C TYR A 71 4.40 20.10 1.74
N ASP A 72 5.18 20.98 2.38
CA ASP A 72 4.66 22.02 3.27
C ASP A 72 4.25 23.23 2.43
N PHE A 73 2.98 23.27 2.03
CA PHE A 73 2.43 24.33 1.18
C PHE A 73 2.31 25.66 1.92
N GLU A 74 2.17 26.75 1.16
CA GLU A 74 2.16 28.12 1.69
C GLU A 74 1.06 28.37 2.74
N ASP A 75 -0.12 27.78 2.52
CA ASP A 75 -1.25 27.84 3.43
C ASP A 75 -2.23 26.67 3.24
N TRP A 76 -3.23 26.60 4.12
CA TRP A 76 -4.27 25.57 4.07
C TRP A 76 -5.15 25.63 2.82
N GLN A 77 -5.30 26.79 2.18
CA GLN A 77 -6.04 26.91 0.92
C GLN A 77 -5.30 26.19 -0.21
N GLU A 78 -3.98 26.32 -0.27
CA GLU A 78 -3.15 25.66 -1.25
C GLU A 78 -2.95 24.17 -0.95
N TYR A 79 -2.75 23.81 0.32
CA TYR A 79 -2.74 22.42 0.76
C TYR A 79 -4.01 21.69 0.31
N CYS A 80 -5.19 22.25 0.60
CA CYS A 80 -6.47 21.62 0.22
C CYS A 80 -6.67 21.60 -1.31
N ALA A 81 -6.18 22.60 -2.03
CA ALA A 81 -6.24 22.61 -3.50
C ALA A 81 -5.44 21.46 -4.11
N PHE A 82 -4.21 21.23 -3.64
CA PHE A 82 -3.40 20.09 -4.06
C PHE A 82 -4.03 18.77 -3.64
N GLN A 83 -4.32 18.61 -2.35
CA GLN A 83 -4.75 17.34 -1.77
C GLN A 83 -6.11 16.89 -2.31
N SER A 84 -7.05 17.80 -2.56
CA SER A 84 -8.35 17.43 -3.14
C SER A 84 -8.20 16.77 -4.52
N ARG A 85 -7.38 17.35 -5.42
CA ARG A 85 -7.04 16.75 -6.72
C ARG A 85 -6.26 15.44 -6.57
N PHE A 86 -5.35 15.37 -5.61
CA PHE A 86 -4.58 14.16 -5.31
C PHE A 86 -5.47 13.00 -4.83
N VAL A 87 -6.42 13.28 -3.94
CA VAL A 87 -7.43 12.32 -3.43
C VAL A 87 -8.35 11.87 -4.56
N ALA A 88 -8.80 12.78 -5.43
CA ALA A 88 -9.60 12.38 -6.58
C ALA A 88 -8.84 11.42 -7.51
N LEU A 89 -7.61 11.76 -7.88
CA LEU A 89 -6.79 10.95 -8.79
C LEU A 89 -6.45 9.56 -8.24
N ASN A 90 -6.14 9.45 -6.95
CA ASN A 90 -5.58 8.24 -6.34
C ASN A 90 -6.56 7.47 -5.45
N TYR A 91 -7.78 7.97 -5.23
CA TYR A 91 -8.74 7.34 -4.33
C TYR A 91 -10.18 7.37 -4.84
N LEU A 92 -10.72 8.53 -5.22
CA LEU A 92 -12.13 8.59 -5.62
C LEU A 92 -12.36 8.03 -7.03
N ASP A 93 -11.49 8.41 -7.97
CA ASP A 93 -11.69 8.15 -9.40
C ASP A 93 -10.62 7.20 -9.98
N GLN A 94 -9.71 6.67 -9.14
CA GLN A 94 -8.74 5.66 -9.58
C GLN A 94 -9.48 4.36 -9.96
N PRO A 95 -9.30 3.85 -11.19
CA PRO A 95 -9.99 2.64 -11.64
C PRO A 95 -9.41 1.39 -10.97
N VAL A 96 -10.12 0.27 -11.09
CA VAL A 96 -9.61 -1.02 -10.62
C VAL A 96 -8.34 -1.44 -11.38
N GLY A 97 -7.35 -1.93 -10.65
CA GLY A 97 -6.11 -2.48 -11.19
C GLY A 97 -6.22 -4.00 -11.43
N GLN A 98 -5.77 -4.47 -12.60
CA GLN A 98 -5.90 -5.89 -12.97
C GLN A 98 -5.03 -6.79 -12.07
N SER A 99 -3.85 -6.33 -11.65
CA SER A 99 -2.98 -7.11 -10.76
C SER A 99 -3.62 -7.35 -9.39
N TYR A 100 -4.41 -6.40 -8.89
CA TYR A 100 -5.18 -6.57 -7.65
C TYR A 100 -6.29 -7.61 -7.80
N LEU A 101 -7.02 -7.61 -8.92
CA LEU A 101 -8.04 -8.63 -9.21
C LEU A 101 -7.41 -10.03 -9.35
N ASP A 102 -6.31 -10.12 -10.09
CA ASP A 102 -5.63 -11.38 -10.35
C ASP A 102 -5.02 -11.98 -9.08
N LEU A 103 -4.43 -11.14 -8.23
CA LEU A 103 -3.96 -11.57 -6.91
C LEU A 103 -5.11 -12.10 -6.04
N LEU A 104 -6.25 -11.41 -6.00
CA LEU A 104 -7.41 -11.84 -5.21
C LEU A 104 -7.91 -13.20 -5.66
N ASP A 105 -8.03 -13.40 -6.98
CA ASP A 105 -8.46 -14.65 -7.57
C ASP A 105 -7.56 -15.83 -7.17
N MET A 106 -6.24 -15.62 -7.12
CA MET A 106 -5.28 -16.65 -6.71
C MET A 106 -5.37 -16.99 -5.22
N ILE A 107 -5.60 -16.00 -4.35
CA ILE A 107 -5.46 -16.17 -2.90
C ILE A 107 -6.79 -16.36 -2.15
N LYS A 108 -7.94 -16.08 -2.77
CA LYS A 108 -9.26 -16.04 -2.09
C LYS A 108 -9.61 -17.29 -1.28
N ASN A 109 -9.11 -18.46 -1.69
CA ASN A 109 -9.33 -19.75 -1.03
C ASN A 109 -8.21 -20.16 -0.05
N LYS A 110 -7.21 -19.31 0.16
CA LYS A 110 -6.12 -19.51 1.12
C LYS A 110 -6.40 -18.78 2.42
N ALA A 111 -5.81 -19.24 3.52
CA ALA A 111 -5.67 -18.42 4.71
C ALA A 111 -4.65 -17.31 4.42
N TYR A 112 -5.09 -16.05 4.38
CA TYR A 112 -4.21 -14.92 4.11
C TYR A 112 -4.60 -13.68 4.91
N HIS A 113 -3.61 -12.83 5.15
CA HIS A 113 -3.81 -11.46 5.62
C HIS A 113 -2.83 -10.52 4.91
N ILE A 114 -3.32 -9.34 4.56
CA ILE A 114 -2.56 -8.29 3.88
C ILE A 114 -2.22 -7.18 4.86
N ILE A 115 -0.97 -6.72 4.80
CA ILE A 115 -0.54 -5.43 5.33
C ILE A 115 -0.07 -4.56 4.15
N THR A 116 -0.45 -3.29 4.14
CA THR A 116 -0.06 -2.39 3.06
C THR A 116 0.41 -1.04 3.56
N THR A 117 1.42 -0.49 2.89
CA THR A 117 1.84 0.91 3.06
C THR A 117 1.22 1.83 2.01
N ASN A 118 0.40 1.30 1.10
CA ASN A 118 -0.39 2.11 0.17
C ASN A 118 -1.58 2.70 0.92
N ALA A 119 -2.11 3.80 0.37
CA ALA A 119 -3.26 4.52 0.91
C ALA A 119 -4.28 4.85 -0.21
N ASP A 120 -4.09 4.24 -1.39
CA ASP A 120 -5.00 4.36 -2.54
C ASP A 120 -6.23 3.45 -2.39
N ASN A 121 -7.16 3.50 -3.35
CA ASN A 121 -8.40 2.72 -3.29
C ASN A 121 -8.29 1.29 -3.83
N ALA A 122 -7.10 0.80 -4.19
CA ALA A 122 -6.97 -0.34 -5.10
C ALA A 122 -7.64 -1.62 -4.56
N PHE A 123 -7.55 -1.86 -3.26
CA PHE A 123 -8.22 -2.99 -2.61
C PHE A 123 -9.74 -2.88 -2.63
N TRP A 124 -10.28 -1.67 -2.44
CA TRP A 124 -11.72 -1.42 -2.43
C TRP A 124 -12.31 -1.51 -3.84
N ALA A 125 -11.62 -0.96 -4.84
CA ALA A 125 -11.99 -1.07 -6.24
C ALA A 125 -11.94 -2.54 -6.74
N ALA A 126 -11.06 -3.36 -6.16
CA ALA A 126 -10.95 -4.79 -6.45
C ALA A 126 -11.81 -5.69 -5.53
N HIS A 127 -12.63 -5.11 -4.65
CA HIS A 127 -13.56 -5.82 -3.75
C HIS A 127 -12.90 -6.83 -2.80
N TYR A 128 -11.75 -6.48 -2.24
CA TYR A 128 -11.17 -7.24 -1.15
C TYR A 128 -12.02 -7.12 0.13
N ASP A 129 -12.00 -8.17 0.93
CA ASP A 129 -12.55 -8.17 2.28
C ASP A 129 -11.75 -7.23 3.21
N PRO A 130 -12.37 -6.15 3.74
CA PRO A 130 -11.70 -5.21 4.65
C PRO A 130 -11.16 -5.86 5.92
N GLU A 131 -11.73 -6.99 6.37
CA GLU A 131 -11.25 -7.68 7.58
C GLU A 131 -9.87 -8.32 7.37
N LYS A 132 -9.45 -8.52 6.11
CA LYS A 132 -8.17 -9.15 5.73
C LYS A 132 -7.09 -8.15 5.33
N ILE A 133 -7.29 -6.85 5.52
CA ILE A 133 -6.34 -5.81 5.14
C ILE A 133 -6.04 -4.90 6.33
N PHE A 134 -4.76 -4.57 6.48
CA PHE A 134 -4.30 -3.55 7.41
C PHE A 134 -3.59 -2.40 6.68
N HIS A 135 -4.24 -1.23 6.64
CA HIS A 135 -3.71 0.01 6.09
C HIS A 135 -2.87 0.74 7.14
N ILE A 136 -1.63 0.29 7.35
CA ILE A 136 -0.77 0.81 8.44
C ILE A 136 -0.36 2.29 8.25
N GLN A 137 -0.50 2.82 7.03
CA GLN A 137 -0.15 4.19 6.64
C GLN A 137 -1.35 5.13 6.48
N GLY A 138 -2.56 4.68 6.84
CA GLY A 138 -3.80 5.42 6.63
C GLY A 138 -4.32 5.27 5.21
N GLU A 139 -5.33 6.07 4.88
CA GLU A 139 -5.99 6.07 3.57
C GLU A 139 -6.26 7.50 3.10
N TYR A 140 -6.09 7.78 1.81
CA TYR A 140 -6.27 9.14 1.27
C TYR A 140 -7.71 9.64 1.36
N GLY A 141 -8.69 8.74 1.39
CA GLY A 141 -10.10 9.08 1.59
C GLY A 141 -10.44 9.51 3.02
N LEU A 142 -9.51 9.40 3.97
CA LEU A 142 -9.70 9.74 5.38
C LEU A 142 -8.93 11.02 5.74
N TRP A 143 -9.45 11.74 6.73
CA TRP A 143 -8.90 12.97 7.29
C TRP A 143 -8.59 12.80 8.77
N GLN A 144 -7.61 13.55 9.25
CA GLN A 144 -7.23 13.63 10.65
C GLN A 144 -7.03 15.09 11.08
N CYS A 145 -7.24 15.40 12.36
CA CYS A 145 -6.94 16.73 12.86
C CYS A 145 -5.43 17.00 12.68
N SER A 146 -5.06 18.14 12.07
CA SER A 146 -3.65 18.50 11.85
C SER A 146 -2.83 18.61 13.14
N GLN A 147 -3.49 18.91 14.27
CA GLN A 147 -2.89 18.91 15.61
C GLN A 147 -3.01 17.59 16.36
N HIS A 148 -3.59 16.55 15.75
CA HIS A 148 -3.77 15.22 16.35
C HIS A 148 -4.48 15.26 17.73
N CYS A 149 -5.43 16.21 17.92
CA CYS A 149 -5.98 16.49 19.24
C CYS A 149 -6.85 15.35 19.82
N HIS A 150 -7.32 14.42 18.97
CA HIS A 150 -8.06 13.22 19.37
C HIS A 150 -7.96 12.13 18.30
N GLN A 151 -8.17 10.87 18.70
CA GLN A 151 -8.00 9.70 17.82
C GLN A 151 -9.30 9.36 17.07
N GLN A 152 -9.60 10.10 16.01
CA GLN A 152 -10.75 9.83 15.13
C GLN A 152 -10.45 10.32 13.71
N THR A 153 -10.70 9.48 12.72
CA THR A 153 -10.69 9.89 11.32
C THR A 153 -12.06 10.35 10.83
N TYR A 154 -12.07 11.16 9.76
CA TYR A 154 -13.27 11.71 9.15
C TYR A 154 -13.20 11.55 7.62
N LYS A 155 -14.33 11.65 6.92
CA LYS A 155 -14.34 11.71 5.45
C LYS A 155 -15.49 12.54 4.93
N ASN A 156 -15.30 13.18 3.78
CA ASN A 156 -16.37 13.85 3.04
C ASN A 156 -15.98 14.01 1.56
N ASP A 157 -16.38 13.03 0.74
CA ASP A 157 -16.02 12.96 -0.68
C ASP A 157 -16.68 14.09 -1.48
N GLU A 158 -17.86 14.56 -1.06
CA GLU A 158 -18.57 15.69 -1.70
C GLU A 158 -17.78 16.99 -1.54
N LEU A 159 -17.23 17.25 -0.34
CA LEU A 159 -16.41 18.43 -0.10
C LEU A 159 -15.09 18.38 -0.89
N ILE A 160 -14.48 17.20 -1.06
CA ILE A 160 -13.32 17.04 -1.96
C ILE A 160 -13.69 17.47 -3.40
N ARG A 161 -14.84 17.01 -3.92
CA ARG A 161 -15.30 17.39 -5.26
C ARG A 161 -15.61 18.90 -5.35
N GLU A 162 -16.16 19.48 -4.30
CA GLU A 162 -16.42 20.93 -4.24
C GLU A 162 -15.13 21.75 -4.26
N MET A 163 -14.10 21.34 -3.51
CA MET A 163 -12.76 21.95 -3.54
C MET A 163 -12.14 21.92 -4.94
N ILE A 164 -12.27 20.80 -5.66
CA ILE A 164 -11.78 20.67 -7.04
C ILE A 164 -12.53 21.61 -7.97
N ALA A 165 -13.86 21.69 -7.85
CA ALA A 165 -14.68 22.52 -8.72
C ALA A 165 -14.48 24.03 -8.49
N LYS A 166 -14.17 24.44 -7.25
CA LYS A 166 -14.11 25.86 -6.86
C LYS A 166 -12.69 26.41 -6.72
N GLN A 167 -11.64 25.57 -6.75
CA GLN A 167 -10.28 26.08 -6.67
C GLN A 167 -9.90 26.92 -7.89
N ALA A 168 -9.09 27.97 -7.66
CA ALA A 168 -8.49 28.77 -8.70
C ALA A 168 -7.10 29.23 -8.26
N ASN A 169 -6.15 29.33 -9.19
CA ASN A 169 -4.77 29.76 -8.91
C ASN A 169 -4.13 28.97 -7.75
N MET A 170 -4.28 27.64 -7.76
CA MET A 170 -3.80 26.71 -6.72
C MET A 170 -4.39 26.95 -5.31
N LYS A 171 -5.53 27.64 -5.16
CA LYS A 171 -6.17 27.85 -3.84
C LYS A 171 -7.66 27.55 -3.89
N ILE A 172 -8.18 26.90 -2.84
CA ILE A 172 -9.62 26.80 -2.60
C ILE A 172 -10.16 28.07 -1.93
N PRO A 173 -11.47 28.39 -2.04
CA PRO A 173 -12.11 29.35 -1.15
C PRO A 173 -11.91 28.99 0.33
N ALA A 174 -11.60 29.97 1.17
CA ALA A 174 -11.21 29.74 2.57
C ALA A 174 -12.32 29.10 3.40
N GLU A 175 -13.57 29.38 3.08
CA GLU A 175 -14.76 28.79 3.72
C GLU A 175 -14.91 27.28 3.48
N LEU A 176 -14.19 26.72 2.51
CA LEU A 176 -14.18 25.27 2.24
C LEU A 176 -13.10 24.52 3.02
N ILE A 177 -12.22 25.21 3.76
CA ILE A 177 -11.21 24.55 4.58
C ILE A 177 -11.94 23.75 5.68
N PRO A 178 -11.79 22.42 5.72
CA PRO A 178 -12.51 21.59 6.67
C PRO A 178 -11.83 21.70 8.03
N LEU A 179 -12.61 21.94 9.08
CA LEU A 179 -12.10 22.20 10.43
C LEU A 179 -12.48 21.07 11.41
N CYS A 180 -11.54 20.74 12.29
CA CYS A 180 -11.73 19.78 13.36
C CYS A 180 -12.82 20.28 14.33
N PRO A 181 -13.87 19.47 14.60
CA PRO A 181 -14.96 19.89 15.48
C PRO A 181 -14.56 19.96 16.97
N LYS A 182 -13.35 19.52 17.34
CA LYS A 182 -12.86 19.52 18.73
C LYS A 182 -12.01 20.74 19.07
N CYS A 183 -11.15 21.19 18.16
CA CYS A 183 -10.21 22.28 18.42
C CYS A 183 -10.28 23.44 17.42
N GLY A 184 -11.05 23.31 16.33
CA GLY A 184 -11.17 24.33 15.29
C GLY A 184 -10.00 24.39 14.31
N GLU A 185 -8.98 23.55 14.49
CA GLU A 185 -7.81 23.46 13.59
C GLU A 185 -8.16 22.75 12.28
N PRO A 186 -7.52 23.09 11.15
CA PRO A 186 -7.78 22.43 9.88
C PRO A 186 -7.56 20.92 9.93
N PHE A 187 -8.36 20.20 9.15
CA PHE A 187 -8.11 18.81 8.85
C PHE A 187 -6.98 18.68 7.81
N GLU A 188 -6.21 17.60 7.93
CA GLU A 188 -5.25 17.14 6.94
C GLU A 188 -5.60 15.70 6.52
N ILE A 189 -5.06 15.21 5.42
CA ILE A 189 -5.24 13.81 4.99
C ILE A 189 -4.66 12.86 6.05
N ASN A 190 -5.36 11.77 6.35
CA ASN A 190 -4.89 10.73 7.26
C ASN A 190 -3.69 10.01 6.64
N LYS A 191 -2.50 10.43 7.07
CA LYS A 191 -1.22 9.94 6.58
C LYS A 191 -0.21 9.99 7.71
N ARG A 192 0.69 9.01 7.73
CA ARG A 192 1.78 8.99 8.71
C ARG A 192 2.90 9.96 8.34
N ASN A 193 3.17 10.87 9.27
CA ASN A 193 4.36 11.70 9.32
C ASN A 193 5.41 11.08 10.25
N GLU A 194 6.69 11.22 9.95
CA GLU A 194 7.78 10.63 10.76
C GLU A 194 7.87 11.25 12.16
N GLU A 195 7.67 12.56 12.28
CA GLU A 195 7.80 13.30 13.54
C GLU A 195 6.51 13.25 14.38
N LYS A 196 5.36 13.46 13.74
CA LYS A 196 4.05 13.56 14.42
C LYS A 196 3.32 12.22 14.57
N GLY A 197 3.74 11.20 13.81
CA GLY A 197 3.01 9.95 13.70
C GLY A 197 1.77 10.10 12.81
N MET A 198 0.69 9.43 13.19
CA MET A 198 -0.59 9.43 12.49
C MET A 198 -1.70 9.35 13.52
N VAL A 199 -2.89 9.89 13.20
CA VAL A 199 -4.09 9.56 13.97
C VAL A 199 -4.47 8.10 13.70
N GLU A 200 -4.54 7.32 14.77
CA GLU A 200 -4.87 5.90 14.82
C GLU A 200 -6.17 5.74 15.59
N ASP A 201 -7.30 5.73 14.86
CA ASP A 201 -8.61 5.60 15.48
C ASP A 201 -8.97 4.14 15.82
N ALA A 202 -10.21 3.93 16.26
CA ALA A 202 -10.67 2.61 16.67
C ALA A 202 -10.59 1.57 15.53
N ASP A 203 -10.86 1.96 14.28
CA ASP A 203 -10.81 1.02 13.16
C ASP A 203 -9.37 0.65 12.81
N PHE A 204 -8.44 1.62 12.84
CA PHE A 204 -7.00 1.34 12.69
C PHE A 204 -6.53 0.29 13.70
N HIS A 205 -6.91 0.45 14.98
CA HIS A 205 -6.56 -0.51 16.02
C HIS A 205 -7.21 -1.87 15.81
N ALA A 206 -8.45 -1.92 15.32
CA ALA A 206 -9.13 -3.18 14.98
C ALA A 206 -8.45 -3.90 13.80
N GLN A 207 -8.03 -3.18 12.75
CA GLN A 207 -7.26 -3.74 11.64
C GLN A 207 -5.91 -4.31 12.13
N LYS A 208 -5.21 -3.54 12.98
CA LYS A 208 -3.95 -3.97 13.59
C LYS A 208 -4.13 -5.23 14.44
N GLU A 209 -5.18 -5.29 15.26
CA GLU A 209 -5.47 -6.44 16.11
C GLU A 209 -5.72 -7.71 15.28
N ARG A 210 -6.53 -7.61 14.21
CA ARG A 210 -6.75 -8.74 13.28
C ARG A 210 -5.44 -9.22 12.65
N TYR A 211 -4.61 -8.29 12.21
CA TYR A 211 -3.30 -8.61 11.62
C TYR A 211 -2.37 -9.29 12.63
N GLU A 212 -2.23 -8.73 13.83
CA GLU A 212 -1.40 -9.31 14.89
C GLU A 212 -1.91 -10.67 15.35
N ALA A 213 -3.24 -10.86 15.47
CA ALA A 213 -3.86 -12.13 15.79
C ALA A 213 -3.55 -13.19 14.73
N PHE A 214 -3.66 -12.85 13.44
CA PHE A 214 -3.33 -13.74 12.34
C PHE A 214 -1.84 -14.15 12.37
N LEU A 215 -0.93 -13.20 12.58
CA LEU A 215 0.49 -13.53 12.73
C LEU A 215 0.76 -14.44 13.93
N ASN A 216 0.06 -14.23 15.05
CA ASN A 216 0.23 -15.05 16.26
C ASN A 216 -0.27 -16.48 16.10
N GLN A 217 -1.31 -16.69 15.28
CA GLN A 217 -1.80 -18.02 14.93
C GLN A 217 -0.85 -18.77 13.97
N HIS A 218 0.01 -18.04 13.26
CA HIS A 218 0.85 -18.57 12.18
C HIS A 218 2.34 -18.31 12.43
N GLN A 219 2.82 -18.59 13.65
CA GLN A 219 4.24 -18.45 14.01
C GLN A 219 5.11 -19.61 13.49
N THR A 220 4.51 -20.75 13.16
CA THR A 220 5.19 -21.97 12.71
C THR A 220 4.53 -22.55 11.47
N GLY A 221 5.18 -23.47 10.78
CA GLY A 221 4.64 -24.13 9.58
C GLY A 221 5.00 -23.40 8.30
N LYS A 222 4.40 -23.82 7.17
CA LYS A 222 4.72 -23.30 5.83
C LYS A 222 4.03 -21.97 5.57
N VAL A 223 4.52 -20.93 6.24
CA VAL A 223 4.05 -19.56 6.06
C VAL A 223 4.86 -18.90 4.95
N LEU A 224 4.16 -18.47 3.90
CA LEU A 224 4.74 -17.74 2.79
C LEU A 224 4.55 -16.23 3.01
N TYR A 225 5.65 -15.54 3.27
CA TYR A 225 5.70 -14.08 3.28
C TYR A 225 5.92 -13.58 1.86
N ILE A 226 4.94 -12.91 1.28
CA ILE A 226 5.01 -12.37 -0.09
C ILE A 226 5.14 -10.85 -0.02
N GLU A 227 6.26 -10.31 -0.45
CA GLU A 227 6.52 -8.87 -0.53
C GLU A 227 6.33 -8.40 -1.98
N ILE A 228 5.33 -7.57 -2.27
CA ILE A 228 5.00 -7.13 -3.63
C ILE A 228 5.25 -5.63 -3.76
N GLY A 229 6.26 -5.25 -4.56
CA GLY A 229 6.52 -3.85 -4.89
C GLY A 229 6.90 -2.97 -3.69
N VAL A 230 7.46 -3.54 -2.63
CA VAL A 230 7.88 -2.80 -1.42
C VAL A 230 9.31 -2.28 -1.58
N GLY A 231 9.45 -0.96 -1.56
CA GLY A 231 10.73 -0.25 -1.65
C GLY A 231 11.45 -0.07 -0.31
N HIS A 232 12.30 0.95 -0.24
CA HIS A 232 13.10 1.32 0.95
C HIS A 232 12.65 2.64 1.60
N THR A 233 11.51 3.20 1.21
CA THR A 233 10.99 4.45 1.80
C THR A 233 10.64 4.29 3.28
N THR A 234 9.94 3.22 3.63
CA THR A 234 9.51 2.93 5.00
C THR A 234 9.64 1.43 5.31
N PRO A 235 10.87 0.88 5.29
CA PRO A 235 11.08 -0.57 5.41
C PRO A 235 10.67 -1.14 6.77
N GLN A 236 10.49 -0.29 7.79
CA GLN A 236 10.07 -0.66 9.13
C GLN A 236 8.64 -1.24 9.21
N PHE A 237 7.78 -1.02 8.21
CA PHE A 237 6.38 -1.47 8.27
C PHE A 237 6.13 -2.86 7.68
N ILE A 238 6.88 -3.25 6.64
CA ILE A 238 6.69 -4.53 5.94
C ILE A 238 8.01 -5.29 5.83
N LYS A 239 8.99 -4.71 5.14
CA LYS A 239 10.25 -5.38 4.79
C LYS A 239 11.00 -5.94 6.00
N HIS A 240 11.31 -5.09 6.98
CA HIS A 240 12.05 -5.52 8.17
C HIS A 240 11.23 -6.46 9.07
N PRO A 241 9.93 -6.23 9.34
CA PRO A 241 9.09 -7.20 10.04
C PRO A 241 9.04 -8.57 9.36
N PHE A 242 8.90 -8.62 8.03
CA PHE A 242 8.87 -9.88 7.28
C PHE A 242 10.20 -10.63 7.41
N TRP A 243 11.34 -9.93 7.29
CA TRP A 243 12.65 -10.54 7.51
C TRP A 243 12.78 -11.16 8.90
N LYS A 244 12.33 -10.45 9.93
CA LYS A 244 12.35 -10.93 11.31
C LYS A 244 11.48 -12.18 11.46
N ARG A 245 10.25 -12.15 10.95
CA ARG A 245 9.33 -13.29 11.01
C ARG A 245 9.85 -14.54 10.31
N VAL A 246 10.48 -14.37 9.14
CA VAL A 246 11.09 -15.50 8.41
C VAL A 246 12.31 -16.06 9.13
N ALA A 247 13.11 -15.21 9.79
CA ALA A 247 14.22 -15.67 10.63
C ALA A 247 13.75 -16.42 11.88
N GLU A 248 12.59 -16.06 12.44
CA GLU A 248 11.99 -16.69 13.63
C GLU A 248 11.32 -18.03 13.32
N ASN A 249 10.88 -18.26 12.08
CA ASN A 249 10.25 -19.51 11.64
C ASN A 249 11.13 -20.22 10.58
N PRO A 250 11.86 -21.29 10.95
CA PRO A 250 12.71 -22.04 10.01
C PRO A 250 11.97 -22.66 8.81
N ASP A 251 10.65 -22.82 8.92
CA ASP A 251 9.80 -23.36 7.86
C ASP A 251 9.15 -22.26 7.00
N ALA A 252 9.33 -20.97 7.32
CA ALA A 252 8.80 -19.88 6.52
C ALA A 252 9.68 -19.60 5.29
N LEU A 253 9.07 -19.01 4.26
CA LEU A 253 9.76 -18.47 3.11
C LEU A 253 9.39 -17.00 2.90
N LEU A 254 10.34 -16.24 2.36
CA LEU A 254 10.14 -14.90 1.83
C LEU A 254 10.22 -14.94 0.31
N VAL A 255 9.19 -14.47 -0.37
CA VAL A 255 9.20 -14.24 -1.82
C VAL A 255 9.02 -12.75 -2.06
N THR A 256 9.98 -12.08 -2.69
CA THR A 256 9.87 -10.67 -3.07
C THR A 256 9.64 -10.54 -4.57
N LEU A 257 8.58 -9.85 -4.96
CA LEU A 257 8.30 -9.42 -6.32
C LEU A 257 8.81 -8.00 -6.47
N ASN A 258 10.05 -7.87 -6.94
CA ASN A 258 10.72 -6.59 -7.13
C ASN A 258 11.80 -6.67 -8.20
N HIS A 259 11.80 -5.71 -9.13
CA HIS A 259 12.86 -5.59 -10.13
C HIS A 259 14.17 -5.05 -9.55
N LYS A 260 14.14 -4.44 -8.35
CA LYS A 260 15.34 -3.99 -7.64
C LYS A 260 15.82 -5.08 -6.69
N HIS A 261 17.12 -5.34 -6.72
CA HIS A 261 17.77 -6.24 -5.78
C HIS A 261 18.05 -5.53 -4.47
N TYR A 262 17.45 -6.02 -3.40
CA TYR A 262 17.70 -5.50 -2.06
C TYR A 262 18.44 -6.56 -1.27
N ARG A 263 19.60 -6.20 -0.70
CA ARG A 263 20.46 -7.17 -0.04
C ARG A 263 19.73 -7.81 1.15
N MET A 264 19.34 -9.07 0.99
CA MET A 264 18.72 -9.86 2.05
C MET A 264 19.68 -10.09 3.23
N PRO A 265 19.18 -10.08 4.48
CA PRO A 265 19.95 -10.48 5.65
C PRO A 265 20.50 -11.91 5.50
N LEU A 266 21.73 -12.13 5.98
CA LEU A 266 22.39 -13.44 5.95
C LEU A 266 21.53 -14.55 6.56
N ALA A 267 20.80 -14.24 7.64
CA ALA A 267 19.99 -15.19 8.40
C ALA A 267 18.87 -15.83 7.57
N ILE A 268 18.32 -15.14 6.57
CA ILE A 268 17.17 -15.61 5.79
C ILE A 268 17.52 -15.96 4.34
N ARG A 269 18.79 -15.87 3.94
CA ARG A 269 19.20 -16.05 2.53
C ARG A 269 18.77 -17.39 1.94
N GLN A 270 18.74 -18.45 2.76
CA GLN A 270 18.31 -19.80 2.36
C GLN A 270 16.78 -20.00 2.40
N GLN A 271 16.04 -18.97 2.81
CA GLN A 271 14.58 -18.93 2.90
C GLN A 271 13.99 -17.83 1.99
N SER A 272 14.81 -17.19 1.15
CA SER A 272 14.41 -16.04 0.33
C SER A 272 14.44 -16.38 -1.16
N LEU A 273 13.48 -15.85 -1.90
CA LEU A 273 13.43 -15.87 -3.37
C LEU A 273 13.15 -14.45 -3.88
N GLU A 274 13.94 -13.99 -4.84
CA GLU A 274 13.69 -12.73 -5.55
C GLU A 274 13.12 -13.03 -6.94
N LEU A 275 11.92 -12.54 -7.22
CA LEU A 275 11.26 -12.59 -8.53
C LEU A 275 11.30 -11.18 -9.14
N THR A 276 11.98 -11.05 -10.27
CA THR A 276 12.36 -9.76 -10.86
C THR A 276 11.51 -9.36 -12.07
N GLN A 277 10.66 -10.27 -12.56
CA GLN A 277 9.72 -9.97 -13.64
C GLN A 277 8.77 -8.83 -13.26
N HIS A 278 8.29 -8.08 -14.26
CA HIS A 278 7.34 -7.00 -14.02
C HIS A 278 6.11 -7.52 -13.27
N ILE A 279 5.72 -6.84 -12.18
CA ILE A 279 4.72 -7.34 -11.21
C ILE A 279 3.41 -7.73 -11.91
N SER A 280 2.87 -6.89 -12.78
CA SER A 280 1.60 -7.18 -13.46
C SER A 280 1.67 -8.37 -14.42
N GLN A 281 2.81 -8.56 -15.11
CA GLN A 281 3.02 -9.71 -15.98
C GLN A 281 3.14 -10.99 -15.16
N LEU A 282 3.98 -10.96 -14.12
CA LEU A 282 4.21 -12.10 -13.24
C LEU A 282 2.92 -12.55 -12.56
N ILE A 283 2.12 -11.60 -12.02
CA ILE A 283 0.84 -11.91 -11.38
C ILE A 283 -0.15 -12.52 -12.40
N ALA A 284 -0.28 -11.94 -13.59
CA ALA A 284 -1.18 -12.45 -14.62
C ALA A 284 -0.79 -13.86 -15.10
N GLU A 285 0.49 -14.10 -15.35
CA GLU A 285 1.01 -15.41 -15.74
C GLU A 285 0.84 -16.45 -14.63
N THR A 286 1.09 -16.06 -13.37
CA THR A 286 0.89 -16.94 -12.21
C THR A 286 -0.59 -17.33 -12.08
N LYS A 287 -1.52 -16.37 -12.22
CA LYS A 287 -2.96 -16.64 -12.17
C LYS A 287 -3.39 -17.64 -13.24
N ALA A 288 -2.83 -17.53 -14.45
CA ALA A 288 -3.15 -18.44 -15.55
C ALA A 288 -2.88 -19.91 -15.21
N LEU A 289 -1.92 -20.18 -14.30
CA LEU A 289 -1.58 -21.53 -13.84
C LEU A 289 -2.54 -22.09 -12.79
N PHE A 290 -3.32 -21.25 -12.11
CA PHE A 290 -4.37 -21.69 -11.15
C PHE A 290 -5.69 -22.06 -11.82
N ASN A 291 -5.88 -21.66 -13.09
CA ASN A 291 -7.09 -21.92 -13.87
C ASN A 291 -6.95 -23.15 -14.79
N GLN A 292 -5.83 -23.87 -14.73
CA GLN A 292 -5.57 -25.12 -15.45
C GLN A 292 -5.85 -26.31 -14.54
#